data_AF-A0A3B9ZGX5-F1
#
_entry.id   AF-A0A3B9ZGX5-F1
#
_cell.length_a   1.000
_cell.length_b   1.000
_cell.length_c   1.000
_cell.angle_alpha   90.00
_cell.angle_beta   90.00
_cell.angle_gamma   90.00
#
_symmetry.space_group_name_H-M   'P 1'
#
loop_
_entity.id
_entity.type
_entity.pdbx_description
1 polymer ?
#
loop_
_entity_poly.entity_id
_entity_poly.type
_entity_poly.pdbx_seq_one_letter_code
_entity_poly.pdbx_strand_id
1 'polypeptide(L)'
;DYVLEKSKKTGTFDVHDPETGKTRKLSLVRVHERVGKTGEYYYSCADFTDTETGKLLDLDLDVEHKNGKLSVVDVRIHKVNGKERYTYDENDNRIPIMEEKKGSGMMEEKKGSGN
;
A
#
# COMPACT_ATOMS: atom_id res chain seq x y z
N ASP A 1 -1.02 5.04 -19.50
CA ASP A 1 -0.03 6.06 -19.90
C ASP A 1 1.00 6.39 -18.83
N TYR A 2 0.61 6.86 -17.64
CA TYR A 2 1.55 7.29 -16.60
C TYR A 2 2.69 6.29 -16.28
N VAL A 3 2.35 5.03 -15.98
CA VAL A 3 3.33 3.98 -15.66
C VAL A 3 4.30 3.75 -16.83
N LEU A 4 3.78 3.72 -18.07
CA LEU A 4 4.59 3.53 -19.26
C LEU A 4 5.56 4.69 -19.46
N GLU A 5 5.09 5.93 -19.35
CA GLU A 5 5.92 7.13 -19.46
C GLU A 5 7.05 7.14 -18.43
N LYS A 6 6.75 6.79 -17.17
CA LYS A 6 7.76 6.71 -16.10
C LYS A 6 8.76 5.56 -16.31
N SER A 7 8.35 4.51 -17.00
CA SER A 7 9.19 3.34 -17.29
C SER A 7 10.10 3.53 -18.51
N LYS A 8 9.89 4.55 -19.36
CA LYS A 8 10.66 4.74 -20.61
C LYS A 8 12.17 4.79 -20.43
N LYS A 9 12.64 5.34 -19.30
CA LYS A 9 14.08 5.56 -19.07
C LYS A 9 14.81 4.31 -18.58
N THR A 10 14.17 3.53 -17.72
CA THR A 10 14.80 2.42 -16.98
C THR A 10 14.28 1.05 -17.40
N GLY A 11 13.18 0.99 -18.14
CA GLY A 11 12.44 -0.25 -18.44
C GLY A 11 11.57 -0.75 -17.28
N THR A 12 11.57 -0.05 -16.14
CA THR A 12 10.81 -0.38 -14.93
C THR A 12 10.16 0.85 -14.35
N PHE A 13 9.05 0.64 -13.64
CA PHE A 13 8.40 1.69 -12.87
C PHE A 13 9.12 1.83 -11.52
N ASP A 14 10.05 2.78 -11.44
CA ASP A 14 10.90 2.97 -10.27
C ASP A 14 10.18 3.81 -9.20
N VAL A 15 9.89 3.19 -8.05
CA VAL A 15 9.13 3.80 -6.94
C VAL A 15 9.97 3.77 -5.66
N HIS A 16 10.11 4.90 -4.98
CA HIS A 16 10.76 4.94 -3.67
C HIS A 16 9.85 4.36 -2.59
N ASP A 17 10.36 3.37 -1.84
CA ASP A 17 9.68 2.72 -0.72
C ASP A 17 10.17 3.33 0.60
N PRO A 18 9.40 4.24 1.23
CA PRO A 18 9.84 4.93 2.44
C PRO A 18 9.99 4.01 3.66
N GLU A 19 9.31 2.86 3.69
CA GLU A 19 9.44 1.92 4.82
C GLU A 19 10.78 1.18 4.82
N THR A 20 11.35 0.95 3.63
CA THR A 20 12.62 0.22 3.48
C THR A 20 13.78 1.12 3.07
N GLY A 21 13.50 2.36 2.65
CA GLY A 21 14.47 3.31 2.11
C GLY A 21 14.99 2.96 0.70
N LYS A 22 14.39 1.95 0.05
CA LYS A 22 14.87 1.42 -1.25
C LYS A 22 14.03 1.94 -2.40
N THR A 23 14.64 2.05 -3.58
CA THR A 23 13.87 2.21 -4.83
C THR A 23 13.48 0.82 -5.33
N ARG A 24 12.18 0.57 -5.47
CA ARG A 24 11.63 -0.66 -6.03
C ARG A 24 11.55 -0.53 -7.55
N LYS A 25 12.07 -1.53 -8.26
CA LYS A 25 11.97 -1.63 -9.71
C LYS A 25 10.80 -2.51 -10.06
N LEU A 26 9.72 -1.91 -10.58
CA LEU A 26 8.43 -2.58 -10.69
C LEU A 26 8.06 -2.85 -12.15
N SER A 27 7.52 -4.04 -12.39
CA SER A 27 6.88 -4.41 -13.65
C SER A 27 5.36 -4.50 -13.43
N LEU A 28 4.59 -3.81 -14.26
CA LEU A 28 3.12 -3.80 -14.17
C LEU A 28 2.59 -5.20 -14.49
N VAL A 29 1.81 -5.77 -13.57
CA VAL A 29 1.10 -7.04 -13.78
C VAL A 29 -0.29 -6.77 -14.33
N ARG A 30 -1.09 -5.99 -13.60
CA ARG A 30 -2.46 -5.63 -13.99
C ARG A 30 -2.94 -4.42 -13.22
N VAL A 31 -3.87 -3.69 -13.82
CA VAL A 31 -4.70 -2.72 -13.08
C VAL A 31 -5.88 -3.49 -12.49
N HIS A 32 -6.24 -3.20 -11.24
CA HIS A 32 -7.42 -3.79 -10.62
C HIS A 32 -8.20 -2.71 -9.87
N GLU A 33 -9.51 -2.71 -10.03
CA GLU A 33 -10.32 -1.58 -9.58
C GLU A 33 -10.70 -1.70 -8.11
N ARG A 34 -10.10 -0.85 -7.29
CA ARG A 34 -10.83 -0.09 -6.27
C ARG A 34 -10.75 1.38 -6.69
N VAL A 35 -11.91 1.96 -7.00
CA VAL A 35 -12.04 3.41 -7.19
C VAL A 35 -12.70 3.96 -5.93
N GLY A 36 -11.94 4.71 -5.15
CA GLY A 36 -12.45 5.43 -3.99
C GLY A 36 -12.06 6.90 -4.05
N LYS A 37 -12.54 7.70 -3.09
CA LYS A 37 -12.19 9.12 -2.98
C LYS A 37 -11.57 9.40 -1.62
N THR A 38 -10.31 9.80 -1.59
CA THR A 38 -9.66 10.29 -0.36
C THR A 38 -9.53 11.81 -0.46
N GLY A 39 -10.39 12.54 0.25
CA GLY A 39 -10.48 14.00 0.15
C GLY A 39 -10.97 14.45 -1.23
N GLU A 40 -10.11 15.14 -1.99
CA GLU A 40 -10.41 15.60 -3.37
C GLU A 40 -9.83 14.72 -4.48
N TYR A 41 -9.13 13.64 -4.11
CA TYR A 41 -8.47 12.75 -5.06
C TYR A 41 -9.23 11.45 -5.20
N TYR A 42 -9.22 10.92 -6.42
CA TYR A 42 -9.57 9.53 -6.68
C TYR A 42 -8.32 8.68 -6.47
N TYR A 43 -8.46 7.38 -6.22
CA TYR A 43 -7.33 6.46 -6.32
C TYR A 43 -7.68 5.25 -7.18
N SER A 44 -6.64 4.65 -7.76
CA SER A 44 -6.72 3.38 -8.49
C SER A 44 -5.62 2.44 -8.01
N CYS A 45 -5.93 1.15 -7.89
CA CYS A 45 -4.97 0.14 -7.48
C CYS A 45 -4.36 -0.58 -8.71
N ALA A 46 -3.11 -0.99 -8.60
CA ALA A 46 -2.48 -1.82 -9.61
C ALA A 46 -1.46 -2.76 -8.96
N ASP A 47 -1.43 -3.98 -9.48
CA ASP A 47 -0.50 -5.01 -9.06
C ASP A 47 0.79 -4.90 -9.87
N PHE A 48 1.92 -5.01 -9.18
CA PHE A 48 3.26 -4.98 -9.74
C PHE A 48 4.10 -6.12 -9.20
N THR A 49 5.03 -6.62 -10.02
CA THR A 49 6.09 -7.51 -9.56
C THR A 49 7.36 -6.71 -9.42
N ASP A 50 8.00 -6.82 -8.25
CA ASP A 50 9.34 -6.31 -8.02
C ASP A 50 10.37 -7.16 -8.78
N THR A 51 11.10 -6.56 -9.72
CA THR A 51 11.99 -7.29 -10.62
C THR A 51 13.24 -7.83 -9.93
N GLU A 52 13.60 -7.30 -8.76
CA GLU A 52 14.78 -7.73 -8.00
C GLU A 52 14.43 -8.86 -7.02
N THR A 53 13.27 -8.79 -6.40
CA THR A 53 12.87 -9.71 -5.32
C THR A 53 11.79 -10.72 -5.72
N GLY A 54 11.11 -10.52 -6.85
CA GLY A 54 9.96 -11.31 -7.29
C GLY A 54 8.70 -11.11 -6.44
N LYS A 55 8.71 -10.17 -5.48
CA LYS A 55 7.55 -9.89 -4.61
C LYS A 55 6.43 -9.22 -5.39
N LEU A 56 5.19 -9.57 -5.04
CA LEU A 56 4.00 -8.89 -5.55
C LEU A 56 3.69 -7.68 -4.68
N LEU A 57 3.52 -6.52 -5.29
CA LEU A 57 3.17 -5.27 -4.63
C LEU A 57 1.86 -4.76 -5.20
N ASP A 58 0.99 -4.27 -4.32
CA ASP A 58 -0.22 -3.53 -4.69
C ASP A 58 0.05 -2.06 -4.42
N LEU A 59 -0.07 -1.22 -5.44
CA LEU A 59 0.17 0.22 -5.36
C LEU A 59 -1.13 0.98 -5.57
N ASP A 60 -1.34 2.00 -4.74
CA ASP A 60 -2.38 2.99 -4.95
C ASP A 60 -1.80 4.19 -5.70
N LEU A 61 -2.44 4.58 -6.80
CA LEU A 61 -2.14 5.78 -7.55
C LEU A 61 -3.23 6.81 -7.27
N ASP A 62 -2.89 7.88 -6.57
CA ASP A 62 -3.80 9.00 -6.33
C ASP A 62 -3.89 9.86 -7.60
N VAL A 63 -5.10 10.14 -8.03
CA VAL A 63 -5.45 10.84 -9.26
C VAL A 63 -6.26 12.07 -8.92
N GLU A 64 -5.78 13.23 -9.37
CA GLU A 64 -6.57 14.45 -9.36
C GLU A 64 -7.37 14.58 -10.66
N HIS A 65 -8.56 15.14 -10.57
CA HIS A 65 -9.33 15.57 -11.73
C HIS A 65 -9.39 17.09 -11.76
N LYS A 66 -8.66 17.71 -12.69
CA LYS A 66 -8.66 19.16 -12.90
C LYS A 66 -8.93 19.49 -14.36
N ASN A 67 -9.90 20.38 -14.60
CA ASN A 67 -10.23 20.90 -15.94
C ASN A 67 -10.48 19.80 -16.98
N GLY A 68 -11.18 18.72 -16.61
CA GLY A 68 -11.46 17.59 -17.54
C GLY A 68 -10.29 16.63 -17.74
N LYS A 69 -9.18 16.79 -17.01
CA LYS A 69 -7.98 15.95 -17.13
C LYS A 69 -7.68 15.21 -15.83
N LEU A 70 -7.28 13.95 -15.97
CA LEU A 70 -6.82 13.10 -14.89
C LEU A 70 -5.28 13.11 -14.85
N SER A 71 -4.70 13.36 -13.68
CA SER A 71 -3.25 13.30 -13.44
C SER A 71 -2.94 12.54 -12.16
N VAL A 72 -1.95 11.64 -12.22
CA VAL A 72 -1.43 10.97 -11.02
C VAL A 72 -0.60 11.98 -10.22
N VAL A 73 -0.95 12.19 -8.96
CA VAL A 73 -0.30 13.13 -8.05
C VAL A 73 0.55 12.46 -6.99
N ASP A 74 0.21 11.22 -6.62
CA ASP A 74 0.98 10.42 -5.66
C ASP A 74 0.90 8.92 -5.99
N VAL A 75 1.91 8.18 -5.56
CA VAL A 75 2.02 6.73 -5.75
C VAL A 75 2.50 6.11 -4.45
N ARG A 76 1.73 5.15 -3.92
CA ARG A 76 1.96 4.58 -2.60
C ARG A 76 1.91 3.07 -2.67
N ILE A 77 2.77 2.42 -1.89
CA ILE A 77 2.74 0.96 -1.76
C ILE A 77 1.75 0.60 -0.67
N HIS A 78 0.62 0.01 -1.06
CA HIS A 78 -0.45 -0.41 -0.16
C HIS A 78 -0.18 -1.80 0.43
N LYS A 79 0.29 -2.75 -0.40
CA LYS A 79 0.57 -4.11 0.04
C LYS A 79 1.90 -4.63 -0.49
N VAL A 80 2.57 -5.46 0.31
CA VAL A 80 3.74 -6.24 -0.11
C VAL A 80 3.51 -7.70 0.23
N ASN A 81 3.51 -8.58 -0.76
CA ASN A 81 3.19 -10.00 -0.62
C ASN A 81 1.89 -10.26 0.17
N GLY A 82 0.84 -9.49 -0.14
CA GLY A 82 -0.47 -9.61 0.50
C GLY A 82 -0.54 -9.03 1.92
N LYS A 83 0.57 -8.58 2.51
CA LYS A 83 0.55 -7.84 3.78
C LYS A 83 0.28 -6.37 3.50
N GLU A 84 -0.86 -5.87 3.96
CA GLU A 84 -1.22 -4.46 3.91
C GLU A 84 -0.27 -3.63 4.80
N ARG A 85 -0.03 -2.38 4.40
CA ARG A 85 0.72 -1.36 5.17
C ARG A 85 -0.20 -0.37 5.86
N TYR A 86 -1.35 -0.12 5.27
CA TYR A 86 -2.43 0.71 5.79
C TYR A 86 -3.77 0.14 5.29
N THR A 87 -4.86 0.63 5.87
CA THR A 87 -6.21 0.34 5.38
C THR A 87 -7.00 1.64 5.26
N TYR A 88 -8.26 1.52 4.89
CA TYR A 88 -9.18 2.64 4.73
C TYR A 88 -10.34 2.51 5.72
N ASP A 89 -10.74 3.62 6.34
CA ASP A 89 -11.98 3.66 7.12
C ASP A 89 -13.22 3.69 6.20
N GLU A 90 -14.40 3.76 6.82
CA GLU A 90 -15.69 3.83 6.11
C GLU A 90 -15.85 5.07 5.21
N ASN A 91 -15.04 6.09 5.42
CA ASN A 91 -15.03 7.36 4.68
C ASN A 91 -13.85 7.46 3.71
N ASP A 92 -13.19 6.33 3.38
CA ASP A 92 -12.00 6.26 2.53
C ASP A 92 -10.81 7.10 3.05
N ASN A 93 -10.75 7.40 4.36
CA ASN A 93 -9.54 7.95 4.97
C ASN A 93 -8.53 6.84 5.22
N ARG A 94 -7.28 7.10 4.85
CA ARG A 94 -6.17 6.18 5.12
C ARG A 94 -5.88 6.12 6.62
N ILE A 95 -5.90 4.93 7.20
CA ILE A 95 -5.59 4.67 8.61
C ILE A 95 -4.50 3.60 8.72
N PRO A 96 -3.64 3.65 9.76
CA PRO A 96 -2.66 2.60 10.01
C PRO A 96 -3.38 1.28 10.33
N ILE A 97 -2.77 0.16 9.97
CA ILE A 97 -3.23 -1.14 10.47
C ILE A 97 -2.90 -1.19 11.95
N MET A 98 -3.94 -1.18 12.78
CA MET A 98 -3.75 -1.53 14.19
C MET A 98 -3.36 -3.00 14.22
N GLU A 99 -2.09 -3.30 14.50
CA GLU A 99 -1.72 -4.66 14.86
C GLU A 99 -2.55 -5.03 16.09
N GLU A 100 -3.57 -5.89 15.93
CA GLU A 100 -4.15 -6.56 17.08
C GLU A 100 -3.00 -7.28 17.77
N LYS A 101 -2.55 -6.73 18.90
CA LYS A 101 -1.71 -7.47 19.83
C LYS A 101 -2.43 -8.79 20.08
N LYS A 102 -1.89 -9.88 19.54
CA LYS A 102 -2.21 -11.24 19.97
C LYS A 102 -1.83 -11.37 21.44
N GLY A 103 -2.70 -10.89 22.32
CA GLY A 103 -2.75 -11.28 23.72
C GLY A 103 -3.18 -12.74 23.77
N SER A 104 -2.23 -13.64 23.59
CA SER A 104 -2.38 -15.02 24.04
C SER A 104 -2.50 -14.99 25.56
N GLY A 105 -3.65 -15.41 26.07
CA GLY A 105 -3.79 -15.68 27.49
C GLY A 105 -2.97 -16.90 27.89
N MET A 106 -2.50 -16.91 29.15
CA MET A 106 -2.64 -18.02 30.11
C MET A 106 -1.91 -17.70 31.44
N MET A 107 -2.71 -17.57 32.50
CA MET A 107 -2.55 -18.08 33.89
C MET A 107 -1.24 -17.89 34.67
N GLU A 108 -1.34 -17.25 35.85
CA GLU A 108 -1.26 -17.96 37.15
C GLU A 108 -1.74 -17.06 38.32
N GLU A 109 -2.91 -17.37 38.88
CA GLU A 109 -3.27 -16.95 40.23
C GLU A 109 -2.45 -17.78 41.23
N LYS A 110 -1.43 -17.18 41.84
CA LYS A 110 -0.83 -17.74 43.05
C LYS A 110 -1.67 -17.37 44.25
N LYS A 111 -2.48 -18.32 44.73
CA LYS A 111 -3.01 -18.32 46.10
C LYS A 111 -1.82 -18.40 47.07
N GLY A 112 -1.53 -17.30 47.74
CA GLY A 112 -0.62 -17.27 48.89
C GLY A 112 -1.33 -17.82 50.13
N SER A 113 -0.92 -19.00 50.57
CA SER A 113 -1.17 -19.51 51.91
C SER A 113 -0.30 -18.72 52.89
N GLY A 114 -0.92 -17.90 53.74
CA GLY A 114 -0.27 -17.26 54.88
C GLY A 114 -0.34 -18.19 56.08
N ASN A 115 0.83 -18.45 56.66
CA ASN A 115 1.07 -19.29 57.83
C ASN A 115 0.82 -18.51 59.13
#